data_AF-A0A948RX15-F1
#
_entry.id   AF-A0A948RX15-F1
#
_cell.length_a   1.000
_cell.length_b   1.000
_cell.length_c   1.000
_cell.angle_alpha   90.00
_cell.angle_beta   90.00
_cell.angle_gamma   90.00
#
_symmetry.space_group_name_H-M   'P 1'
#
loop_
_entity.id
_entity.type
_entity.pdbx_description
1 polymer ?
#
loop_
_entity_poly.entity_id
_entity_poly.type
_entity_poly.pdbx_seq_one_letter_code
_entity_poly.pdbx_strand_id
1 'polypeptide(L)'
;MRETKWAQWFEQLKKELQSNAYQSLLTNLNLTDAPLPQFVFWDEVLLFMHGGDSHDPRKDTVLYPILKAHGEVPDQRWVTILLTVFWPGLDSIFKKRRRWDPLDPDR
;
A
#
# COMPACT_ATOMS: atom_id res chain seq x y z
N MET A 1 -6.10 -16.36 16.45
CA MET A 1 -4.93 -16.84 15.65
C MET A 1 -4.76 -16.12 14.29
N ARG A 2 -5.79 -15.42 13.78
CA ARG A 2 -5.77 -14.71 12.47
C ARG A 2 -5.07 -13.35 12.48
N GLU A 3 -5.06 -12.64 13.60
CA GLU A 3 -4.46 -11.30 13.72
C GLU A 3 -2.93 -11.33 13.56
N THR A 4 -2.29 -12.38 14.05
CA THR A 4 -0.85 -12.64 13.84
C THR A 4 -0.54 -12.95 12.38
N LYS A 5 -1.41 -13.69 11.70
CA LYS A 5 -1.28 -13.98 10.25
C LYS A 5 -1.49 -12.73 9.40
N TRP A 6 -2.42 -11.86 9.78
CA TRP A 6 -2.70 -10.59 9.09
C TRP A 6 -1.50 -9.65 9.15
N ALA A 7 -0.93 -9.44 10.34
CA ALA A 7 0.28 -8.64 10.50
C ALA A 7 1.52 -9.27 9.82
N GLN A 8 1.67 -10.59 9.90
CA GLN A 8 2.76 -11.30 9.22
C GLN A 8 2.68 -11.19 7.70
N TRP A 9 1.47 -11.22 7.13
CA TRP A 9 1.27 -11.07 5.70
C TRP A 9 1.69 -9.68 5.22
N PHE A 10 1.37 -8.63 5.97
CA PHE A 10 1.83 -7.28 5.65
C PHE A 10 3.36 -7.13 5.70
N GLU A 11 4.02 -7.74 6.68
CA GLU A 11 5.49 -7.74 6.74
C GLU A 11 6.11 -8.54 5.57
N GLN A 12 5.43 -9.56 5.06
CA GLN A 12 5.86 -10.25 3.84
C GLN A 12 5.69 -9.37 2.60
N LEU A 13 4.57 -8.67 2.45
CA LEU A 13 4.37 -7.73 1.34
C LEU A 13 5.41 -6.62 1.34
N LYS A 14 5.68 -6.01 2.50
CA LYS A 14 6.73 -5.00 2.65
C LYS A 14 8.10 -5.51 2.19
N LYS A 15 8.46 -6.75 2.54
CA LYS A 15 9.71 -7.38 2.06
C LYS A 15 9.69 -7.61 0.56
N GLU A 16 8.55 -7.99 -0.01
CA GLU A 16 8.42 -8.18 -1.45
C GLU A 16 8.66 -6.88 -2.23
N LEU A 17 8.15 -5.76 -1.72
CA LEU A 17 8.35 -4.42 -2.28
C LEU A 17 9.83 -3.98 -2.28
N GLN A 18 10.69 -4.59 -1.47
CA GLN A 18 12.13 -4.33 -1.46
C GLN A 18 12.88 -5.00 -2.62
N SER A 19 12.23 -5.90 -3.38
CA SER A 19 12.89 -6.57 -4.50
C SER A 19 13.08 -5.64 -5.70
N ASN A 20 14.10 -5.93 -6.51
CA ASN A 20 14.46 -5.15 -7.70
C ASN A 20 13.28 -4.97 -8.66
N ALA A 21 12.40 -5.98 -8.77
CA ALA A 21 11.24 -5.93 -9.64
C ALA A 21 10.26 -4.82 -9.27
N TYR A 22 10.10 -4.50 -7.98
CA TYR A 22 9.26 -3.40 -7.51
C TYR A 22 10.02 -2.08 -7.57
N GLN A 23 11.33 -2.08 -7.27
CA GLN A 23 12.15 -0.86 -7.40
C GLN A 23 12.15 -0.32 -8.83
N SER A 24 12.19 -1.19 -9.84
CA SER A 24 12.06 -0.76 -11.24
C SER A 24 10.73 -0.06 -11.54
N LEU A 25 9.63 -0.44 -10.88
CA LEU A 25 8.34 0.24 -11.03
C LEU A 25 8.38 1.65 -10.44
N LEU A 26 8.99 1.83 -9.27
CA LEU A 26 9.15 3.14 -8.64
C LEU A 26 10.05 4.06 -9.49
N THR A 27 11.17 3.52 -10.00
CA THR A 27 12.03 4.25 -10.92
C THR A 27 11.26 4.69 -12.16
N ASN A 28 10.46 3.81 -12.76
CA ASN A 28 9.66 4.17 -13.93
C ASN A 28 8.63 5.27 -13.61
N LEU A 29 7.93 5.16 -12.46
CA LEU A 29 6.99 6.20 -12.02
C LEU A 29 7.68 7.56 -11.83
N ASN A 30 8.88 7.59 -11.26
CA ASN A 30 9.65 8.83 -11.08
C ASN A 30 10.11 9.46 -12.41
N LEU A 31 10.19 8.68 -13.50
CA LEU A 31 10.59 9.16 -14.83
C LEU A 31 9.42 9.69 -15.66
N THR A 32 8.18 9.28 -15.36
CA THR A 32 6.99 9.59 -16.16
C THR A 32 6.00 10.49 -15.40
N ASP A 33 5.78 11.69 -15.93
CA ASP A 33 4.72 12.64 -15.54
C ASP A 33 4.65 13.08 -14.06
N ALA A 34 5.38 14.16 -13.76
CA ALA A 34 5.11 15.09 -12.64
C ALA A 34 5.40 14.56 -11.21
N PRO A 35 5.61 15.45 -10.22
CA PRO A 35 6.49 15.20 -9.09
C PRO A 35 5.80 14.33 -8.04
N LEU A 36 6.05 13.03 -8.11
CA LEU A 36 6.28 12.29 -6.87
C LEU A 36 7.37 13.06 -6.09
N PRO A 37 7.21 13.28 -4.77
CA PRO A 37 8.37 13.47 -3.90
C PRO A 37 9.38 12.39 -4.32
N GLN A 38 10.63 12.73 -4.58
CA GLN A 38 11.61 11.83 -5.19
C GLN A 38 11.91 10.64 -4.25
N PHE A 39 11.00 9.68 -4.22
CA PHE A 39 11.09 8.50 -3.39
C PHE A 39 12.08 7.58 -4.04
N VAL A 40 13.12 7.24 -3.29
CA VAL A 40 14.17 6.32 -3.72
C VAL A 40 13.72 4.89 -3.47
N PHE A 41 12.89 4.68 -2.44
CA PHE A 41 12.41 3.36 -2.04
C PHE A 41 10.92 3.34 -1.73
N TRP A 42 10.29 2.19 -1.95
CA TRP A 42 8.89 1.94 -1.56
C TRP A 42 8.64 2.16 -0.06
N ASP A 43 9.64 1.92 0.78
CA ASP A 43 9.62 2.14 2.22
C ASP A 43 9.26 3.60 2.56
N GLU A 44 9.79 4.55 1.78
CA GLU A 44 9.55 5.98 1.93
C GLU A 44 8.15 6.36 1.45
N VAL A 45 7.70 5.74 0.34
CA VAL A 45 6.32 5.86 -0.15
C VAL A 45 5.34 5.40 0.92
N LEU A 46 5.57 4.23 1.52
CA LEU A 46 4.71 3.69 2.58
C LEU A 46 4.73 4.57 3.82
N LEU A 47 5.91 5.04 4.26
CA LEU A 47 6.03 5.95 5.39
C LEU A 47 5.20 7.23 5.17
N PHE A 48 5.27 7.80 3.97
CA PHE A 48 4.49 8.97 3.59
C PHE A 48 2.98 8.68 3.54
N MET A 49 2.59 7.58 2.89
CA MET A 49 1.18 7.21 2.72
C MET A 49 0.49 6.79 4.03
N HIS A 50 1.23 6.15 4.94
CA HIS A 50 0.71 5.70 6.24
C HIS A 50 0.80 6.79 7.32
N GLY A 51 1.68 7.78 7.14
CA GLY A 51 1.82 8.92 8.03
C GLY A 51 0.75 10.00 7.81
N GLY A 52 0.60 10.89 8.78
CA GLY A 52 -0.27 12.07 8.67
C GLY A 52 -1.77 11.77 8.55
N ASP A 53 -2.53 12.76 8.08
CA ASP A 53 -3.97 12.63 7.85
C ASP A 53 -4.26 11.74 6.64
N SER A 54 -5.31 10.92 6.71
CA SER A 54 -5.81 10.16 5.56
C SER A 54 -6.39 11.04 4.46
N HIS A 55 -6.80 12.27 4.78
CA HIS A 55 -7.35 13.24 3.82
C HIS A 55 -6.30 14.24 3.30
N ASP A 56 -5.01 13.99 3.56
CA ASP A 56 -3.95 14.86 3.05
C ASP A 56 -3.94 14.83 1.51
N PRO A 57 -4.23 15.95 0.82
CA PRO A 57 -4.33 15.99 -0.63
C PRO A 57 -2.98 15.70 -1.32
N ARG A 58 -1.85 15.77 -0.60
CA ARG A 58 -0.54 15.39 -1.13
C ARG A 58 -0.40 13.89 -1.34
N LYS A 59 -1.28 13.07 -0.76
CA LYS A 59 -1.32 11.63 -1.02
C LYS A 59 -1.86 11.32 -2.42
N ASP A 60 -2.69 12.20 -2.97
CA ASP A 60 -3.20 12.06 -4.34
C ASP A 60 -2.09 12.20 -5.39
N THR A 61 -1.04 12.98 -5.09
CA THR A 61 0.12 13.10 -5.99
C THR A 61 0.95 11.80 -6.06
N VAL A 62 0.78 10.91 -5.10
CA VAL A 62 1.40 9.57 -5.08
C VAL A 62 0.45 8.52 -5.66
N LEU A 63 -0.83 8.58 -5.28
CA LEU A 63 -1.83 7.62 -5.73
C LEU A 63 -2.14 7.73 -7.22
N TYR A 64 -2.21 8.94 -7.76
CA TYR A 64 -2.59 9.15 -9.15
C TYR A 64 -1.61 8.47 -10.14
N PRO A 65 -0.27 8.65 -10.04
CA PRO A 65 0.68 7.92 -10.88
C PRO A 65 0.58 6.40 -10.76
N ILE A 66 0.41 5.87 -9.54
CA ILE A 66 0.27 4.42 -9.30
C ILE A 66 -0.99 3.88 -9.99
N LEU A 67 -2.13 4.57 -9.83
CA LEU A 67 -3.40 4.16 -10.43
C LEU A 67 -3.38 4.29 -11.96
N LYS A 68 -2.76 5.34 -12.49
CA LYS A 68 -2.55 5.51 -13.93
C LYS A 68 -1.73 4.35 -14.49
N ALA A 69 -0.57 4.06 -13.91
CA ALA A 69 0.31 2.98 -14.35
C ALA A 69 -0.36 1.59 -14.25
N HIS A 70 -1.17 1.36 -13.22
CA HIS A 70 -1.98 0.14 -13.09
C HIS A 70 -3.04 0.00 -14.19
N GLY A 71 -3.67 1.11 -14.60
CA GLY A 71 -4.70 1.11 -15.64
C GLY A 71 -4.16 0.94 -17.06
N GLU A 72 -2.90 1.32 -17.31
CA GLU A 72 -2.27 1.25 -18.63
C GLU A 72 -1.76 -0.16 -18.97
N VAL A 73 -1.17 -0.87 -17.99
CA VAL A 73 -0.60 -2.21 -18.20
C VAL A 73 -1.04 -3.14 -17.08
N PRO A 74 -1.74 -4.26 -17.40
CA PRO A 74 -2.08 -5.29 -16.42
C PRO A 74 -0.81 -5.90 -15.81
N ASP A 75 -0.54 -5.59 -14.54
CA ASP A 75 0.59 -6.11 -13.79
C ASP A 75 0.17 -6.33 -12.33
N GLN A 76 0.28 -7.58 -11.86
CA GLN A 76 -0.11 -7.95 -10.49
C GLN A 76 0.72 -7.24 -9.42
N ARG A 77 1.93 -6.76 -9.74
CA ARG A 77 2.76 -6.00 -8.79
C ARG A 77 2.06 -4.72 -8.33
N TRP A 78 1.25 -4.10 -9.18
CA TRP A 78 0.46 -2.93 -8.79
C TRP A 78 -0.60 -3.27 -7.74
N VAL A 79 -1.19 -4.46 -7.80
CA VAL A 79 -2.14 -4.92 -6.79
C VAL A 79 -1.45 -5.06 -5.43
N THR A 80 -0.24 -5.64 -5.40
CA THR A 80 0.59 -5.73 -4.19
C THR A 80 0.94 -4.35 -3.62
N ILE A 81 1.30 -3.40 -4.48
CA ILE A 81 1.57 -2.01 -4.07
C ILE A 81 0.32 -1.37 -3.45
N LEU A 82 -0.83 -1.45 -4.12
CA LEU A 82 -2.08 -0.86 -3.66
C LEU A 82 -2.52 -1.48 -2.32
N LEU A 83 -2.42 -2.80 -2.17
CA LEU A 83 -2.72 -3.49 -0.92
C LEU A 83 -1.85 -2.97 0.24
N THR A 84 -0.56 -2.75 -0.03
CA THR A 84 0.39 -2.27 0.99
C THR A 84 0.13 -0.80 1.33
N VAL A 85 -0.18 0.04 0.34
CA VAL A 85 -0.54 1.45 0.54
C VAL A 85 -1.83 1.59 1.37
N PHE A 86 -2.88 0.84 1.03
CA PHE A 86 -4.17 0.91 1.72
C PHE A 86 -4.25 0.08 3.01
N TRP A 87 -3.16 -0.61 3.38
CA TRP A 87 -3.13 -1.52 4.52
C TRP A 87 -3.70 -0.93 5.83
N PRO A 88 -3.36 0.30 6.26
CA PRO A 88 -3.92 0.85 7.51
C PRO A 88 -5.45 0.98 7.48
N GLY A 89 -6.02 1.33 6.33
CA GLY A 89 -7.46 1.39 6.12
C GLY A 89 -8.10 0.01 6.17
N LEU A 90 -7.51 -0.97 5.47
CA LEU A 90 -7.96 -2.36 5.48
C LEU A 90 -7.91 -2.97 6.88
N ASP A 91 -6.84 -2.72 7.63
CA ASP A 91 -6.66 -3.17 9.01
C ASP A 91 -7.70 -2.51 9.95
N SER A 92 -7.98 -1.22 9.78
CA SER A 92 -9.04 -0.53 10.53
C SER A 92 -10.42 -1.15 10.27
N ILE A 93 -10.74 -1.44 9.01
CA ILE A 93 -12.00 -2.11 8.62
C ILE A 93 -12.05 -3.51 9.22
N PHE A 94 -10.97 -4.29 9.11
CA PHE A 94 -10.88 -5.64 9.68
C PHE A 94 -11.15 -5.63 11.20
N LYS A 95 -10.50 -4.72 11.93
CA LYS A 95 -10.70 -4.55 13.38
C LYS A 95 -12.11 -4.06 13.75
N LYS A 96 -12.70 -3.18 12.95
CA LYS A 96 -14.09 -2.70 13.16
C LYS A 96 -15.11 -3.79 12.89
N ARG A 97 -14.94 -4.57 11.82
CA ARG A 97 -15.81 -5.72 11.48
C ARG A 97 -15.92 -6.70 12.66
N ARG A 98 -14.82 -6.93 13.38
CA ARG A 98 -14.80 -7.79 14.58
C ARG A 98 -15.78 -7.36 15.66
N ARG A 99 -16.06 -6.06 15.78
CA ARG A 99 -17.04 -5.52 16.74
C ARG A 99 -18.48 -5.72 16.28
N TRP A 100 -18.70 -5.99 14.99
CA TRP A 100 -20.01 -6.14 14.38
C TRP A 100 -20.42 -7.61 14.20
N ASP A 101 -19.49 -8.55 14.31
CA ASP A 101 -19.75 -9.98 14.20
C ASP A 101 -19.82 -10.64 15.60
N PRO A 102 -21.03 -10.87 16.15
CA PRO A 102 -21.18 -11.51 17.45
C PRO A 102 -20.79 -13.00 17.45
N LEU A 103 -20.55 -13.61 16.29
CA LEU A 103 -20.14 -14.99 16.13
C LEU A 103 -18.66 -15.13 15.75
N ASP A 104 -17.85 -14.07 15.87
CA ASP A 104 -16.42 -14.17 15.59
C ASP A 104 -15.76 -15.22 16.52
N PRO A 105 -15.27 -16.34 15.98
CA PRO A 105 -14.71 -17.43 16.79
C PRO A 105 -13.38 -17.07 17.46
N ASP A 106 -12.82 -15.89 17.20
CA ASP A 106 -11.63 -15.36 17.87
C ASP A 106 -11.96 -14.37 19.01
N ARG A 107 -13.23 -14.13 19.39
CA ARG A 107 -13.57 -13.19 20.48
C ARG A 107 -13.14 -13.68 21.88
#